data_AF-A0A317XFP2-F1
#
_entry.id   AF-A0A317XFP2-F1
#
_cell.length_a   1.000
_cell.length_b   1.000
_cell.length_c   1.000
_cell.angle_alpha   90.00
_cell.angle_beta   90.00
_cell.angle_gamma   90.00
#
_symmetry.space_group_name_H-M   'P 1'
#
loop_
_entity.id
_entity.type
_entity.pdbx_description
1 polymer ?
#
loop_
_entity_poly.entity_id
_entity_poly.type
_entity_poly.pdbx_seq_one_letter_code
_entity_poly.pdbx_strand_id
1 'polypeptide(L)'
;GNSEDDEDSEAEQLRVEALWKGGKAPTKPYRHLYIDWPNASIKKVLTIGASAPDAHPPVYDRPALDVETATSASCVLVTKSSPINATVHIVREGKDRGIAMPSSAASSSASAGAAGAAGAAGAAGAPGALTLGKPILVSAKTRSVGSISLSVPQYTGTRPLHIRTKTASGNITVYLPPTFSGLLSWSSETGTLKLSPAMQQRYKLLDPKPLKHKGTAKIVPSTASGNRGDACQITNRHGSIIIKEYGED
;
A
#
# COMPACT_ATOMS: atom_id res chain seq x y z
N GLY A 1 -23.03 -16.97 29.10
CA GLY A 1 -22.81 -16.12 27.93
C GLY A 1 -21.33 -15.87 27.79
N ASN A 2 -20.79 -16.18 26.61
CA ASN A 2 -19.58 -15.63 25.94
C ASN A 2 -18.82 -16.68 25.07
N SER A 3 -19.45 -17.76 24.62
CA SER A 3 -18.79 -18.86 23.90
C SER A 3 -18.81 -18.76 22.37
N GLU A 4 -19.45 -17.73 21.79
CA GLU A 4 -19.60 -17.60 20.34
C GLU A 4 -18.45 -16.79 19.68
N ASP A 5 -17.71 -15.97 20.45
CA ASP A 5 -16.60 -15.15 19.92
C ASP A 5 -15.29 -15.94 19.68
N ASP A 6 -15.12 -17.09 20.36
CA ASP A 6 -13.89 -17.89 20.27
C ASP A 6 -13.89 -18.78 19.01
N GLU A 7 -15.05 -19.30 18.58
CA GLU A 7 -15.18 -20.17 17.40
C GLU A 7 -14.91 -19.42 16.09
N ASP A 8 -15.38 -18.17 15.97
CA ASP A 8 -15.12 -17.32 14.81
C ASP A 8 -13.63 -16.95 14.69
N SER A 9 -12.95 -16.78 15.83
CA SER A 9 -11.53 -16.46 15.90
C SER A 9 -10.63 -17.64 15.47
N GLU A 10 -11.03 -18.87 15.82
CA GLU A 10 -10.34 -20.09 15.38
C GLU A 10 -10.60 -20.40 13.90
N ALA A 11 -11.83 -20.20 13.43
CA ALA A 11 -12.16 -20.38 12.01
C ALA A 11 -11.40 -19.38 11.12
N GLU A 12 -11.26 -18.12 11.55
CA GLU A 12 -10.45 -17.12 10.85
C GLU A 12 -8.95 -17.46 10.91
N GLN A 13 -8.45 -17.94 12.06
CA GLN A 13 -7.07 -18.43 12.17
C GLN A 13 -6.79 -19.62 11.27
N LEU A 14 -7.68 -20.61 11.21
CA LEU A 14 -7.55 -21.77 10.34
C LEU A 14 -7.65 -21.41 8.86
N ARG A 15 -8.50 -20.44 8.51
CA ARG A 15 -8.58 -19.90 7.14
C ARG A 15 -7.32 -19.15 6.75
N VAL A 16 -6.77 -18.35 7.68
CA VAL A 16 -5.47 -17.70 7.53
C VAL A 16 -4.41 -18.79 7.37
N GLU A 17 -4.25 -19.74 8.28
CA GLU A 17 -3.28 -20.83 8.16
C GLU A 17 -3.43 -21.67 6.88
N ALA A 18 -4.64 -21.90 6.39
CA ALA A 18 -4.89 -22.58 5.13
C ALA A 18 -4.41 -21.76 3.92
N LEU A 19 -4.55 -20.43 3.95
CA LEU A 19 -3.94 -19.52 2.97
C LEU A 19 -2.39 -19.62 2.99
N TRP A 20 -1.80 -20.08 4.10
CA TRP A 20 -0.35 -20.14 4.33
C TRP A 20 0.24 -21.52 4.02
N LYS A 21 -0.59 -22.56 3.86
CA LYS A 21 -0.16 -23.93 3.49
C LYS A 21 0.03 -24.15 1.99
N GLY A 22 -0.49 -23.27 1.11
CA GLY A 22 -0.39 -23.41 -0.35
C GLY A 22 0.71 -22.60 -1.04
N GLY A 23 1.31 -21.62 -0.36
CA GLY A 23 2.37 -20.76 -0.89
C GLY A 23 3.69 -20.99 -0.17
N LYS A 24 4.83 -20.85 -0.85
CA LYS A 24 6.17 -20.82 -0.22
C LYS A 24 6.08 -19.97 1.06
N ALA A 25 6.54 -20.55 2.18
CA ALA A 25 6.46 -19.92 3.49
C ALA A 25 6.86 -18.43 3.43
N PRO A 26 6.14 -17.56 4.16
CA PRO A 26 6.47 -16.15 4.27
C PRO A 26 7.96 -15.99 4.58
N THR A 27 8.66 -15.25 3.74
CA THR A 27 10.03 -14.82 4.06
C THR A 27 10.02 -14.11 5.42
N LYS A 28 11.09 -14.23 6.22
CA LYS A 28 11.29 -13.45 7.46
C LYS A 28 10.71 -12.03 7.29
N PRO A 29 9.83 -11.56 8.19
CA PRO A 29 9.22 -10.24 8.04
C PRO A 29 10.28 -9.16 8.24
N TYR A 30 10.22 -8.13 7.41
CA TYR A 30 11.11 -6.97 7.47
C TYR A 30 10.30 -5.68 7.63
N ARG A 31 10.84 -4.70 8.36
CA ARG A 31 10.18 -3.41 8.47
C ARG A 31 10.27 -2.62 7.16
N HIS A 32 11.48 -2.49 6.64
CA HIS A 32 11.79 -1.74 5.44
C HIS A 32 12.60 -2.61 4.47
N LEU A 33 12.16 -2.65 3.21
CA LEU A 33 12.78 -3.37 2.10
C LEU A 33 12.90 -2.46 0.89
N TYR A 34 14.09 -2.39 0.31
CA TYR A 34 14.33 -1.77 -0.99
C TYR A 34 15.09 -2.75 -1.89
N ILE A 35 14.53 -3.07 -3.05
CA ILE A 35 15.14 -3.94 -4.06
C ILE A 35 15.24 -3.14 -5.36
N ASP A 36 16.47 -2.80 -5.79
CA ASP A 36 16.74 -2.19 -7.10
C ASP A 36 17.53 -3.14 -7.98
N TRP A 37 16.82 -3.81 -8.88
CA TRP A 37 17.40 -4.73 -9.84
C TRP A 37 17.18 -4.17 -11.25
N PRO A 38 18.05 -3.26 -11.72
CA PRO A 38 17.81 -2.55 -12.96
C PRO A 38 17.68 -3.49 -14.16
N ASN A 39 18.47 -4.57 -14.18
CA ASN A 39 18.61 -5.48 -15.31
C ASN A 39 18.06 -6.89 -15.04
N ALA A 40 17.29 -7.08 -13.97
CA ALA A 40 16.72 -8.38 -13.64
C ALA A 40 15.24 -8.29 -13.28
N SER A 41 14.50 -9.34 -13.61
CA SER A 41 13.09 -9.46 -13.23
C SER A 41 12.95 -9.74 -11.75
N ILE A 42 11.98 -9.10 -11.09
CA ILE A 42 11.63 -9.38 -9.70
C ILE A 42 10.46 -10.36 -9.71
N LYS A 43 10.68 -11.59 -9.24
CA LYS A 43 9.64 -12.62 -9.04
C LYS A 43 9.72 -13.12 -7.60
N LYS A 44 9.02 -12.45 -6.67
CA LYS A 44 9.22 -12.67 -5.22
C LYS A 44 7.92 -12.64 -4.43
N VAL A 45 7.88 -13.44 -3.38
CA VAL A 45 6.92 -13.30 -2.27
C VAL A 45 7.69 -12.67 -1.12
N LEU A 46 7.21 -11.54 -0.62
CA LEU A 46 7.87 -10.73 0.40
C LEU A 46 6.92 -10.53 1.57
N THR A 47 7.47 -10.37 2.77
CA THR A 47 6.67 -10.12 3.97
C THR A 47 7.23 -8.88 4.68
N ILE A 48 6.35 -7.91 4.96
CA ILE A 48 6.67 -6.71 5.71
C ILE A 48 5.77 -6.52 6.92
N GLY A 49 6.18 -5.73 7.91
CA GLY A 49 5.32 -5.38 9.04
C GLY A 49 5.89 -4.25 9.88
N ALA A 50 5.03 -3.41 10.45
CA ALA A 50 5.45 -2.27 11.28
C ALA A 50 6.12 -2.70 12.60
N SER A 51 5.76 -3.88 13.12
CA SER A 51 6.37 -4.50 14.30
C SER A 51 7.60 -5.35 13.98
N ALA A 52 7.94 -5.52 12.70
CA ALA A 52 9.10 -6.30 12.31
C ALA A 52 10.39 -5.55 12.64
N PRO A 53 11.49 -6.26 12.98
CA PRO A 53 12.77 -5.62 13.18
C PRO A 53 13.35 -5.10 11.87
N ASP A 54 14.15 -4.04 11.97
CA ASP A 54 15.04 -3.64 10.88
C ASP A 54 16.14 -4.70 10.71
N ALA A 55 16.36 -5.16 9.48
CA ALA A 55 17.42 -6.13 9.21
C ALA A 55 18.80 -5.49 9.44
N HIS A 56 19.62 -6.14 10.28
CA HIS A 56 21.01 -5.80 10.50
C HIS A 56 21.89 -7.06 10.43
N PRO A 57 22.81 -7.17 9.43
CA PRO A 57 22.95 -6.28 8.28
C PRO A 57 21.70 -6.33 7.37
N PRO A 58 21.43 -5.28 6.57
CA PRO A 58 20.30 -5.27 5.65
C PRO A 58 20.41 -6.45 4.65
N VAL A 59 19.36 -7.27 4.56
CA VAL A 59 19.30 -8.39 3.59
C VAL A 59 19.15 -7.87 2.16
N TYR A 60 18.56 -6.68 2.03
CA TYR A 60 18.51 -5.86 0.84
C TYR A 60 18.85 -4.42 1.23
N ASP A 61 19.00 -3.55 0.24
CA ASP A 61 19.21 -2.13 0.48
C ASP A 61 18.09 -1.50 1.33
N ARG A 62 18.43 -0.39 1.99
CA ARG A 62 17.47 0.43 2.73
C ARG A 62 16.74 1.39 1.80
N PRO A 63 15.44 1.65 2.02
CA PRO A 63 14.75 2.74 1.34
C PRO A 63 15.43 4.09 1.62
N ALA A 64 15.13 5.07 0.79
CA ALA A 64 15.55 6.44 1.04
C ALA A 64 14.97 6.95 2.37
N LEU A 65 15.71 7.84 3.05
CA LEU A 65 15.39 8.30 4.41
C LEU A 65 14.02 8.98 4.51
N ASP A 66 13.58 9.65 3.45
CA ASP A 66 12.24 10.23 3.33
C ASP A 66 11.14 9.16 3.39
N VAL A 67 11.35 8.01 2.75
CA VAL A 67 10.42 6.87 2.79
C VAL A 67 10.41 6.23 4.17
N GLU A 68 11.58 5.98 4.76
CA GLU A 68 11.69 5.40 6.11
C GLU A 68 11.03 6.32 7.16
N THR A 69 11.24 7.63 7.06
CA THR A 69 10.66 8.59 8.01
C THR A 69 9.17 8.80 7.80
N ALA A 70 8.66 8.70 6.57
CA ALA A 70 7.24 8.89 6.26
C ALA A 70 6.37 7.63 6.46
N THR A 71 6.97 6.44 6.62
CA THR A 71 6.23 5.16 6.68
C THR A 71 6.51 4.38 7.95
N SER A 72 5.60 3.50 8.36
CA SER A 72 5.85 2.57 9.48
C SER A 72 6.58 1.31 9.02
N ALA A 73 6.30 0.90 7.79
CA ALA A 73 6.94 -0.21 7.09
C ALA A 73 6.85 0.07 5.58
N SER A 74 7.81 -0.43 4.81
CA SER A 74 7.83 -0.21 3.36
C SER A 74 8.44 -1.37 2.57
N CYS A 75 7.83 -1.73 1.46
CA CYS A 75 8.42 -2.58 0.43
C CYS A 75 8.53 -1.78 -0.87
N VAL A 76 9.75 -1.53 -1.35
CA VAL A 76 10.02 -0.75 -2.55
C VAL A 76 10.77 -1.62 -3.57
N LEU A 77 10.17 -1.81 -4.74
CA LEU A 77 10.68 -2.64 -5.82
C LEU A 77 10.95 -1.77 -7.05
N VAL A 78 12.18 -1.79 -7.55
CA VAL A 78 12.61 -0.97 -8.67
C VAL A 78 13.33 -1.82 -9.71
N THR A 79 12.96 -1.64 -10.98
CA THR A 79 13.70 -2.17 -12.14
C THR A 79 13.86 -1.06 -13.20
N LYS A 80 14.77 -1.23 -14.15
CA LYS A 80 14.92 -0.31 -15.28
C LYS A 80 14.02 -0.74 -16.44
N SER A 81 14.23 -1.96 -16.91
CA SER A 81 13.61 -2.50 -18.14
C SER A 81 13.03 -3.91 -17.96
N SER A 82 12.86 -4.37 -16.72
CA SER A 82 12.46 -5.75 -16.41
C SER A 82 11.10 -5.80 -15.71
N PRO A 83 10.30 -6.86 -15.92
CA PRO A 83 9.02 -7.01 -15.28
C PRO A 83 9.14 -7.24 -13.76
N ILE A 84 8.12 -6.82 -13.03
CA ILE A 84 7.95 -7.07 -11.60
C ILE A 84 6.69 -7.94 -11.42
N ASN A 85 6.84 -9.10 -10.78
CA ASN A 85 5.75 -9.93 -10.31
C ASN A 85 5.98 -10.22 -8.82
N ALA A 86 5.29 -9.49 -7.96
CA ALA A 86 5.50 -9.56 -6.53
C ALA A 86 4.19 -9.75 -5.76
N THR A 87 4.25 -10.60 -4.74
CA THR A 87 3.20 -10.71 -3.72
C THR A 87 3.78 -10.21 -2.40
N VAL A 88 3.11 -9.25 -1.77
CA VAL A 88 3.56 -8.63 -0.51
C VAL A 88 2.55 -8.95 0.58
N HIS A 89 2.97 -9.80 1.52
CA HIS A 89 2.23 -10.06 2.74
C HIS A 89 2.56 -8.99 3.78
N ILE A 90 1.53 -8.54 4.49
CA ILE A 90 1.68 -7.53 5.54
C ILE A 90 1.28 -8.18 6.85
N VAL A 91 2.25 -8.31 7.77
CA VAL A 91 2.04 -8.90 9.09
C VAL A 91 1.17 -7.97 9.91
N ARG A 92 0.20 -8.54 10.63
CA ARG A 92 -0.63 -7.81 11.58
C ARG A 92 0.26 -7.19 12.65
N GLU A 93 -0.02 -5.94 12.99
CA GLU A 93 0.60 -5.32 14.15
C GLU A 93 0.23 -6.15 15.38
N GLY A 94 1.23 -6.54 16.18
CA GLY A 94 0.95 -7.10 17.50
C GLY A 94 0.09 -6.12 18.26
N LYS A 95 -0.79 -6.63 19.14
CA LYS A 95 -1.56 -5.81 20.08
C LYS A 95 -0.58 -5.23 21.11
N ASP A 96 0.26 -4.28 20.68
CA ASP A 96 1.18 -3.59 21.56
C ASP A 96 0.35 -2.71 22.48
N ARG A 97 0.35 -3.11 23.75
CA ARG A 97 -0.15 -2.36 24.90
C ARG A 97 0.32 -0.92 24.74
N GLY A 98 -0.64 0.01 24.74
CA GLY A 98 -0.38 1.43 24.58
C GLY A 98 0.76 1.89 25.48
N ILE A 99 1.91 2.13 24.89
CA ILE A 99 2.92 2.98 25.50
C ILE A 99 2.38 4.39 25.34
N ALA A 100 1.63 4.83 26.35
CA ALA A 100 1.32 6.23 26.56
C ALA A 100 2.65 6.97 26.67
N MET A 101 3.03 7.71 25.62
CA MET A 101 4.06 8.72 25.77
C MET A 101 3.45 9.91 26.53
N PRO A 102 4.13 10.41 27.58
CA PRO A 102 3.66 11.56 28.34
C PRO A 102 3.74 12.83 27.48
N SER A 103 2.58 13.48 27.34
CA SER A 103 2.44 14.87 26.93
C SER A 103 3.33 15.76 27.81
N SER A 104 4.34 16.39 27.20
CA SER A 104 5.08 17.50 27.81
C SER A 104 4.76 18.76 27.01
N ALA A 105 4.04 19.66 27.67
CA ALA A 105 3.62 20.94 27.14
C ALA A 105 4.78 21.95 27.06
N ALA A 106 4.71 22.75 26.00
CA ALA A 106 5.04 24.17 25.87
C ALA A 106 6.42 24.70 26.37
N SER A 107 7.16 25.28 25.41
CA SER A 107 7.62 26.67 25.56
C SER A 107 7.77 27.35 24.20
N SER A 108 7.07 28.47 24.07
CA SER A 108 7.00 29.42 22.96
C SER A 108 8.26 30.27 22.82
N SER A 109 8.62 30.64 21.59
CA SER A 109 9.07 32.00 21.28
C SER A 109 8.95 32.29 19.78
N ALA A 110 8.14 33.29 19.45
CA ALA A 110 7.98 33.84 18.11
C ALA A 110 9.07 34.88 17.82
N SER A 111 9.54 34.94 16.57
CA SER A 111 9.92 36.21 15.93
C SER A 111 9.86 36.07 14.41
N ALA A 112 9.18 37.04 13.80
CA ALA A 112 8.84 37.17 12.40
C ALA A 112 10.04 37.52 11.49
N GLY A 113 9.90 37.23 10.20
CA GLY A 113 10.81 37.71 9.15
C GLY A 113 10.58 37.00 7.82
N ALA A 114 10.07 37.71 6.83
CA ALA A 114 9.43 37.18 5.62
C ALA A 114 10.37 36.82 4.45
N ALA A 115 9.76 36.05 3.53
CA ALA A 115 9.88 36.11 2.05
C ALA A 115 10.68 35.00 1.34
N GLY A 116 9.99 34.27 0.46
CA GLY A 116 10.62 33.47 -0.60
C GLY A 116 9.78 32.29 -1.10
N ALA A 117 9.01 32.51 -2.16
CA ALA A 117 8.06 31.58 -2.78
C ALA A 117 8.64 30.28 -3.38
N ALA A 118 7.85 29.19 -3.30
CA ALA A 118 7.25 28.46 -4.43
C ALA A 118 7.28 26.92 -4.31
N GLY A 119 6.09 26.32 -4.25
CA GLY A 119 5.84 25.06 -4.98
C GLY A 119 5.55 23.77 -4.20
N ALA A 120 4.75 23.79 -3.13
CA ALA A 120 4.25 22.55 -2.49
C ALA A 120 2.72 22.43 -2.66
N ALA A 121 2.29 21.49 -3.49
CA ALA A 121 0.88 21.12 -3.64
C ALA A 121 0.55 19.96 -2.69
N GLY A 122 -0.48 20.16 -1.85
CA GLY A 122 -1.30 19.08 -1.32
C GLY A 122 -1.26 18.87 0.19
N ALA A 123 -2.12 19.59 0.92
CA ALA A 123 -2.79 19.09 2.14
C ALA A 123 -3.90 20.08 2.56
N ALA A 124 -5.05 20.04 1.88
CA ALA A 124 -6.27 20.63 2.42
C ALA A 124 -6.90 19.60 3.38
N GLY A 125 -6.69 19.79 4.68
CA GLY A 125 -7.25 18.96 5.73
C GLY A 125 -8.71 19.31 5.99
N ALA A 126 -9.59 18.32 5.80
CA ALA A 126 -10.93 18.31 6.40
C ALA A 126 -10.85 17.90 7.89
N PRO A 127 -11.74 18.40 8.76
CA PRO A 127 -11.71 18.09 10.19
C PRO A 127 -12.32 16.69 10.42
N GLY A 128 -11.54 15.77 11.00
CA GLY A 128 -12.05 14.47 11.45
C GLY A 128 -11.16 13.24 11.19
N ALA A 129 -9.96 13.39 10.63
CA ALA A 129 -9.04 12.26 10.51
C ALA A 129 -8.44 11.94 11.89
N LEU A 130 -8.93 10.86 12.52
CA LEU A 130 -8.19 10.16 13.57
C LEU A 130 -6.76 9.96 13.06
N THR A 131 -5.76 10.36 13.84
CA THR A 131 -4.33 10.29 13.49
C THR A 131 -3.87 8.84 13.47
N LEU A 132 -4.38 8.06 12.51
CA LEU A 132 -3.91 6.73 12.14
C LEU A 132 -2.45 6.92 11.70
N GLY A 133 -1.50 6.43 12.50
CA GLY A 133 -0.07 6.73 12.36
C GLY A 133 0.52 6.42 10.97
N LYS A 134 1.83 6.67 10.80
CA LYS A 134 2.53 6.58 9.50
C LYS A 134 2.09 5.36 8.65
N PRO A 135 1.79 5.50 7.36
CA PRO A 135 1.24 4.41 6.53
C PRO A 135 2.22 3.25 6.31
N ILE A 136 1.70 2.11 5.88
CA ILE A 136 2.48 1.01 5.30
C ILE A 136 2.55 1.21 3.79
N LEU A 137 3.75 1.26 3.22
CA LEU A 137 3.96 1.50 1.80
C LEU A 137 4.32 0.21 1.04
N VAL A 138 3.61 -0.06 -0.04
CA VAL A 138 4.00 -1.06 -1.04
C VAL A 138 4.18 -0.35 -2.38
N SER A 139 5.41 -0.31 -2.88
CA SER A 139 5.78 0.45 -4.08
C SER A 139 6.46 -0.44 -5.11
N ALA A 140 6.01 -0.37 -6.36
CA ALA A 140 6.66 -1.03 -7.49
C ALA A 140 6.86 -0.04 -8.65
N LYS A 141 8.07 0.03 -9.19
CA LYS A 141 8.43 0.98 -10.24
C LYS A 141 9.31 0.34 -11.30
N THR A 142 8.95 0.52 -12.56
CA THR A 142 9.86 0.31 -13.70
C THR A 142 10.22 1.67 -14.31
N ARG A 143 11.50 1.92 -14.60
CA ARG A 143 11.95 3.25 -15.08
C ARG A 143 11.68 3.47 -16.57
N SER A 144 11.71 2.43 -17.38
CA SER A 144 11.63 2.53 -18.85
C SER A 144 10.56 1.61 -19.43
N VAL A 145 10.79 0.30 -19.39
CA VAL A 145 9.85 -0.69 -19.94
C VAL A 145 9.68 -1.82 -18.93
N GLY A 146 8.49 -2.36 -18.81
CA GLY A 146 8.24 -3.51 -17.95
C GLY A 146 6.83 -3.48 -17.39
N SER A 147 6.19 -4.64 -17.43
CA SER A 147 4.89 -4.83 -16.79
C SER A 147 5.06 -5.08 -15.30
N ILE A 148 4.11 -4.59 -14.51
CA ILE A 148 4.08 -4.75 -13.05
C ILE A 148 2.84 -5.57 -12.72
N SER A 149 3.02 -6.68 -12.02
CA SER A 149 1.97 -7.42 -11.33
C SER A 149 2.27 -7.36 -9.83
N LEU A 150 1.46 -6.63 -9.08
CA LEU A 150 1.64 -6.44 -7.65
C LEU A 150 0.40 -6.94 -6.90
N SER A 151 0.61 -7.83 -5.94
CA SER A 151 -0.47 -8.43 -5.16
C SER A 151 -0.30 -8.19 -3.68
N VAL A 152 -1.37 -7.75 -3.01
CA VAL A 152 -1.46 -7.70 -1.55
C VAL A 152 -2.66 -8.55 -1.13
N PRO A 153 -2.43 -9.79 -0.65
CA PRO A 153 -3.51 -10.74 -0.41
C PRO A 153 -4.52 -10.30 0.65
N GLN A 154 -4.01 -9.80 1.77
CA GLN A 154 -4.80 -9.44 2.94
C GLN A 154 -4.11 -8.31 3.70
N TYR A 155 -4.92 -7.43 4.31
CA TYR A 155 -4.41 -6.41 5.23
C TYR A 155 -5.42 -6.02 6.31
N THR A 156 -5.10 -6.29 7.58
CA THR A 156 -5.95 -6.05 8.75
C THR A 156 -5.32 -5.14 9.80
N GLY A 157 -4.19 -4.47 9.49
CA GLY A 157 -3.50 -3.56 10.41
C GLY A 157 -4.24 -2.25 10.64
N THR A 158 -3.92 -1.49 11.69
CA THR A 158 -4.64 -0.23 12.00
C THR A 158 -4.21 0.94 11.12
N ARG A 159 -3.01 0.87 10.55
CA ARG A 159 -2.42 1.96 9.75
C ARG A 159 -2.99 2.02 8.34
N PRO A 160 -2.92 3.16 7.64
CA PRO A 160 -3.30 3.23 6.23
C PRO A 160 -2.37 2.37 5.37
N LEU A 161 -2.92 1.67 4.38
CA LEU A 161 -2.16 0.97 3.34
C LEU A 161 -2.02 1.85 2.09
N HIS A 162 -0.78 2.18 1.75
CA HIS A 162 -0.44 2.94 0.55
C HIS A 162 0.21 2.03 -0.49
N ILE A 163 -0.46 1.84 -1.62
CA ILE A 163 0.06 1.09 -2.77
C ILE A 163 0.41 2.08 -3.88
N ARG A 164 1.65 2.01 -4.38
CA ARG A 164 2.14 2.87 -5.46
C ARG A 164 2.72 2.04 -6.58
N THR A 165 2.25 2.25 -7.80
CA THR A 165 2.79 1.57 -8.98
C THR A 165 3.06 2.56 -10.09
N LYS A 166 4.27 2.51 -10.67
CA LYS A 166 4.66 3.39 -11.75
C LYS A 166 5.42 2.65 -12.84
N THR A 167 4.95 2.73 -14.08
CA THR A 167 5.69 2.28 -15.28
C THR A 167 5.69 3.39 -16.32
N ALA A 168 6.73 3.49 -17.13
CA ALA A 168 6.70 4.32 -18.33
C ALA A 168 6.06 3.56 -19.50
N SER A 169 6.32 2.26 -19.65
CA SER A 169 5.71 1.45 -20.69
C SER A 169 5.56 0.01 -20.22
N GLY A 170 4.34 -0.52 -20.28
CA GLY A 170 3.99 -1.86 -19.83
C GLY A 170 2.62 -1.88 -19.16
N ASN A 171 2.07 -3.07 -18.96
CA ASN A 171 0.81 -3.22 -18.27
C ASN A 171 1.03 -3.18 -16.76
N ILE A 172 0.10 -2.57 -16.03
CA ILE A 172 0.08 -2.63 -14.57
C ILE A 172 -1.14 -3.46 -14.17
N THR A 173 -0.92 -4.53 -13.41
CA THR A 173 -1.96 -5.29 -12.73
C THR A 173 -1.74 -5.15 -11.22
N VAL A 174 -2.76 -4.67 -10.51
CA VAL A 174 -2.73 -4.59 -9.03
C VAL A 174 -3.87 -5.44 -8.48
N TYR A 175 -3.53 -6.37 -7.60
CA TYR A 175 -4.50 -7.14 -6.82
C TYR A 175 -4.62 -6.52 -5.43
N LEU A 176 -5.75 -5.86 -5.19
CA LEU A 176 -6.05 -5.21 -3.92
C LEU A 176 -6.69 -6.21 -2.95
N PRO A 177 -6.40 -6.12 -1.64
CA PRO A 177 -7.05 -6.98 -0.66
C PRO A 177 -8.55 -6.63 -0.55
N PRO A 178 -9.42 -7.60 -0.21
CA PRO A 178 -10.85 -7.35 0.05
C PRO A 178 -11.10 -6.28 1.13
N THR A 179 -10.14 -6.11 2.05
CA THR A 179 -10.17 -5.13 3.13
C THR A 179 -9.72 -3.72 2.72
N PHE A 180 -9.27 -3.51 1.48
CA PHE A 180 -8.83 -2.19 1.02
C PHE A 180 -9.98 -1.19 1.04
N SER A 181 -9.81 -0.07 1.74
CA SER A 181 -10.83 0.97 1.90
C SER A 181 -10.19 2.36 1.76
N GLY A 182 -10.33 2.96 0.58
CA GLY A 182 -9.56 4.16 0.30
C GLY A 182 -9.70 4.75 -1.09
N LEU A 183 -8.78 5.67 -1.39
CA LEU A 183 -8.74 6.38 -2.66
C LEU A 183 -7.88 5.64 -3.68
N LEU A 184 -8.44 5.42 -4.86
CA LEU A 184 -7.73 4.99 -6.04
C LEU A 184 -7.54 6.20 -6.96
N SER A 185 -6.29 6.58 -7.21
CA SER A 185 -5.93 7.58 -8.21
C SER A 185 -5.11 6.92 -9.31
N TRP A 186 -5.50 7.12 -10.56
CA TRP A 186 -4.81 6.55 -11.71
C TRP A 186 -4.59 7.57 -12.81
N SER A 187 -3.51 7.40 -13.56
CA SER A 187 -3.21 8.19 -14.75
C SER A 187 -2.47 7.33 -15.78
N SER A 188 -2.89 7.42 -17.04
CA SER A 188 -2.32 6.73 -18.19
C SER A 188 -2.36 7.64 -19.41
N GLU A 189 -1.26 7.87 -20.11
CA GLU A 189 -1.26 8.74 -21.31
C GLU A 189 -2.05 8.11 -22.48
N THR A 190 -1.84 6.81 -22.75
CA THR A 190 -2.49 6.12 -23.88
C THR A 190 -3.31 4.90 -23.49
N GLY A 191 -3.27 4.48 -22.23
CA GLY A 191 -3.96 3.30 -21.73
C GLY A 191 -5.38 3.53 -21.25
N THR A 192 -5.98 2.43 -20.81
CA THR A 192 -7.31 2.40 -20.18
C THR A 192 -7.23 1.73 -18.81
N LEU A 193 -8.14 2.12 -17.92
CA LEU A 193 -8.39 1.42 -16.67
C LEU A 193 -9.40 0.28 -16.93
N LYS A 194 -9.04 -0.93 -16.51
CA LYS A 194 -9.91 -2.11 -16.48
C LYS A 194 -10.05 -2.54 -15.03
N LEU A 195 -11.30 -2.76 -14.61
CA LEU A 195 -11.64 -3.23 -13.28
C LEU A 195 -12.26 -4.61 -13.43
N SER A 196 -11.91 -5.53 -12.53
CA SER A 196 -12.60 -6.81 -12.42
C SER A 196 -14.03 -6.64 -11.92
N PRO A 197 -14.93 -7.62 -12.17
CA PRO A 197 -16.31 -7.59 -11.67
C PRO A 197 -16.43 -7.27 -10.18
N ALA A 198 -15.64 -7.91 -9.31
CA ALA A 198 -15.68 -7.64 -7.87
C ALA A 198 -15.24 -6.19 -7.56
N MET A 199 -14.20 -5.70 -8.23
CA MET A 199 -13.75 -4.32 -8.06
C MET A 199 -14.76 -3.29 -8.56
N GLN A 200 -15.50 -3.58 -9.63
CA GLN A 200 -16.53 -2.69 -10.17
C GLN A 200 -17.66 -2.44 -9.15
N GLN A 201 -18.05 -3.45 -8.37
CA GLN A 201 -19.08 -3.31 -7.33
C GLN A 201 -18.67 -2.34 -6.21
N ARG A 202 -17.36 -2.22 -5.97
CA ARG A 202 -16.75 -1.41 -4.90
C ARG A 202 -16.32 -0.03 -5.38
N TYR A 203 -16.20 0.14 -6.69
CA TYR A 203 -15.63 1.31 -7.33
C TYR A 203 -16.67 2.43 -7.45
N LYS A 204 -16.37 3.58 -6.84
CA LYS A 204 -17.18 4.79 -6.95
C LYS A 204 -16.33 5.91 -7.52
N LEU A 205 -16.53 6.24 -8.79
CA LEU A 205 -15.84 7.37 -9.43
C LEU A 205 -16.18 8.67 -8.68
N LEU A 206 -15.15 9.45 -8.32
CA LEU A 206 -15.32 10.73 -7.62
C LEU A 206 -15.26 11.93 -8.56
N ASP A 207 -14.69 11.76 -9.75
CA ASP A 207 -14.53 12.87 -10.69
C ASP A 207 -15.87 13.27 -11.31
N PRO A 208 -16.19 14.58 -11.37
CA PRO A 208 -17.42 15.07 -11.97
C PRO A 208 -17.44 14.89 -13.49
N LYS A 209 -16.27 14.78 -14.12
CA LYS A 209 -16.11 14.53 -15.55
C LYS A 209 -15.22 13.31 -15.73
N PRO A 210 -15.73 12.20 -16.30
CA PRO A 210 -14.92 11.01 -16.52
C PRO A 210 -13.86 11.32 -17.58
N LEU A 211 -12.59 11.19 -17.19
CA LEU A 211 -11.48 11.31 -18.12
C LEU A 211 -10.95 9.90 -18.44
N LYS A 212 -10.84 9.59 -19.73
CA LYS A 212 -10.42 8.26 -20.21
C LYS A 212 -9.02 7.85 -19.72
N HIS A 213 -8.19 8.84 -19.43
CA HIS A 213 -6.74 8.72 -19.23
C HIS A 213 -6.31 9.09 -17.80
N LYS A 214 -7.21 9.56 -16.96
CA LYS A 214 -6.92 9.84 -15.55
C LYS A 214 -8.20 9.81 -14.74
N GLY A 215 -8.09 9.47 -13.47
CA GLY A 215 -9.21 9.68 -12.58
C GLY A 215 -8.94 9.32 -11.13
N THR A 216 -9.92 9.68 -10.32
CA THR A 216 -9.97 9.41 -8.88
C THR A 216 -11.26 8.69 -8.56
N ALA A 217 -11.15 7.61 -7.80
CA ALA A 217 -12.28 6.83 -7.34
C ALA A 217 -12.10 6.48 -5.86
N LYS A 218 -13.22 6.25 -5.18
CA LYS A 218 -13.26 5.64 -3.86
C LYS A 218 -13.53 4.15 -4.02
N ILE A 219 -12.72 3.32 -3.36
CA ILE A 219 -12.96 1.89 -3.22
C ILE A 219 -13.58 1.66 -1.86
N VAL A 220 -14.79 1.12 -1.84
CA VAL A 220 -15.47 0.65 -0.63
C VAL A 220 -14.96 -0.76 -0.31
N PRO A 221 -14.68 -1.12 0.95
CA PRO A 221 -14.18 -2.45 1.26
C PRO A 221 -15.27 -3.53 1.08
N SER A 222 -14.89 -4.74 0.66
CA SER A 222 -15.81 -5.89 0.53
C SER A 222 -16.10 -6.54 1.88
N THR A 223 -15.18 -6.39 2.82
CA THR A 223 -15.23 -6.95 4.17
C THR A 223 -15.09 -5.83 5.18
N ALA A 224 -15.47 -6.06 6.44
CA ALA A 224 -15.31 -5.06 7.49
C ALA A 224 -13.83 -4.61 7.56
N SER A 225 -13.59 -3.38 7.13
CA SER A 225 -12.31 -2.71 7.23
C SER A 225 -12.53 -1.47 8.06
N GLY A 226 -11.66 -1.24 9.05
CA GLY A 226 -11.61 0.06 9.72
C GLY A 226 -11.45 1.19 8.69
N ASN A 227 -11.97 2.39 9.02
CA ASN A 227 -11.76 3.60 8.22
C ASN A 227 -10.29 4.05 8.36
N ARG A 228 -9.41 3.41 7.58
CA ARG A 228 -7.95 3.59 7.68
C ARG A 228 -7.38 4.61 6.70
N GLY A 229 -8.15 5.02 5.69
CA GLY A 229 -7.71 6.01 4.71
C GLY A 229 -6.67 5.45 3.73
N ASP A 230 -6.89 4.24 3.21
CA ASP A 230 -5.96 3.61 2.27
C ASP A 230 -5.81 4.44 0.98
N ALA A 231 -4.71 4.24 0.27
CA ALA A 231 -4.45 4.93 -0.99
C ALA A 231 -3.80 4.00 -2.00
N CYS A 232 -4.29 3.99 -3.24
CA CYS A 232 -3.69 3.31 -4.37
C CYS A 232 -3.40 4.34 -5.47
N GLN A 233 -2.13 4.49 -5.82
CA GLN A 233 -1.68 5.44 -6.83
C GLN A 233 -1.01 4.71 -7.99
N ILE A 234 -1.60 4.83 -9.17
CA ILE A 234 -1.14 4.15 -10.37
C ILE A 234 -0.78 5.17 -11.43
N THR A 235 0.43 5.10 -11.98
CA THR A 235 0.85 5.96 -13.09
C THR A 235 1.48 5.12 -14.18
N ASN A 236 0.94 5.26 -15.39
CA ASN A 236 1.47 4.66 -16.60
C ASN A 236 1.61 5.73 -17.69
N ARG A 237 2.54 5.61 -18.64
CA ARG A 237 2.40 6.36 -19.92
C ARG A 237 1.76 5.47 -20.96
N HIS A 238 2.31 4.29 -21.19
CA HIS A 238 1.82 3.35 -22.21
C HIS A 238 1.49 1.98 -21.64
N GLY A 239 0.27 1.50 -21.91
CA GLY A 239 -0.21 0.19 -21.48
C GLY A 239 -1.46 0.27 -20.63
N SER A 240 -2.12 -0.86 -20.42
CA SER A 240 -3.36 -0.92 -19.65
C SER A 240 -3.08 -0.96 -18.14
N ILE A 241 -4.00 -0.40 -17.37
CA ILE A 241 -4.07 -0.55 -15.92
C ILE A 241 -5.21 -1.52 -15.63
N ILE A 242 -4.92 -2.59 -14.90
CA ILE A 242 -5.87 -3.61 -14.50
C ILE A 242 -5.88 -3.64 -12.97
N ILE A 243 -7.05 -3.50 -12.37
CA ILE A 243 -7.23 -3.62 -10.93
C ILE A 243 -8.18 -4.77 -10.68
N LYS A 244 -7.72 -5.72 -9.87
CA LYS A 244 -8.47 -6.90 -9.46
C LYS A 244 -8.57 -6.96 -7.95
N GLU A 245 -9.58 -7.65 -7.45
CA GLU A 245 -9.56 -8.12 -6.08
C GLU A 245 -8.62 -9.34 -5.99
N TYR A 246 -7.89 -9.48 -4.89
CA TYR A 246 -7.09 -10.68 -4.68
C TYR A 246 -7.98 -11.90 -4.46
N GLY A 247 -7.69 -13.00 -5.16
CA GLY A 247 -8.49 -14.24 -5.12
C GLY A 247 -9.58 -14.30 -6.20
N GLU A 248 -9.66 -13.31 -7.09
CA GLU A 248 -10.53 -13.32 -8.27
C GLU A 248 -9.76 -13.82 -9.51
N ASP A 249 -10.28 -14.86 -10.16
CA ASP A 249 -9.72 -15.43 -11.41
C ASP A 249 -10.08 -14.57 -12.64
#